data_AF-A0A1N7N8D8-F1
#
_entry.id   AF-A0A1N7N8D8-F1
#
_cell.length_a   1.000
_cell.length_b   1.000
_cell.length_c   1.000
_cell.angle_alpha   90.00
_cell.angle_beta   90.00
_cell.angle_gamma   90.00
#
_symmetry.space_group_name_H-M   'P 1'
#
loop_
_entity.id
_entity.type
_entity.pdbx_description
1 polymer ?
#
loop_
_entity_poly.entity_id
_entity_poly.type
_entity_poly.pdbx_seq_one_letter_code
_entity_poly.pdbx_strand_id
1 'polypeptide(L)'
;MKTLILVRHAKSDWPEETADFDRPLAEKGQHDAEKMSRFLKENNIKIDQFISSPALRALSTCEIFNEVYQIKIETDRKLYNASEKNFESVIFDLSDDLNSVAMFSHNNGISNFANSMSEELFMFPTCGVAGFEIDCDSWSEFENAKKKPLFFYEPKKI
;
A
#
# COMPACT_ATOMS: atom_id res chain seq x y z
N MET A 1 11.13 -0.22 -16.39
CA MET A 1 10.71 -1.06 -15.23
C MET A 1 10.24 -0.17 -14.09
N LYS A 2 9.05 -0.45 -13.55
CA LYS A 2 8.45 0.25 -12.39
C LYS A 2 8.17 -0.74 -11.25
N THR A 3 8.01 -0.25 -10.03
CA THR A 3 7.69 -1.05 -8.85
C THR A 3 6.46 -0.52 -8.13
N LEU A 4 5.40 -1.32 -8.07
CA LEU A 4 4.19 -1.01 -7.32
C LEU A 4 4.18 -1.77 -6.00
N ILE A 5 4.00 -1.05 -4.89
CA ILE A 5 3.93 -1.64 -3.55
C ILE A 5 2.54 -1.40 -2.99
N LEU A 6 1.90 -2.47 -2.54
CA LEU A 6 0.58 -2.43 -1.94
C LEU A 6 0.71 -2.64 -0.44
N VAL A 7 0.17 -1.72 0.36
CA VAL A 7 0.17 -1.79 1.82
C VAL A 7 -1.27 -1.78 2.32
N ARG A 8 -1.71 -2.86 2.97
CA ARG A 8 -2.99 -2.82 3.70
C ARG A 8 -2.75 -2.05 5.01
N HIS A 9 -3.63 -1.13 5.35
CA HIS A 9 -3.56 -0.42 6.64
C HIS A 9 -3.35 -1.38 7.83
N ALA A 10 -2.66 -0.90 8.86
CA ALA A 10 -2.41 -1.66 10.06
C ALA A 10 -3.69 -1.85 10.90
N LYS A 11 -3.59 -2.65 11.97
CA LYS A 11 -4.75 -3.02 12.78
C LYS A 11 -5.40 -1.76 13.35
N SER A 12 -6.65 -1.50 12.98
CA SER A 12 -7.45 -0.40 13.51
C SER A 12 -8.18 -0.78 14.78
N ASP A 13 -8.51 0.24 15.56
CA ASP A 13 -9.33 0.13 16.76
C ASP A 13 -10.82 0.40 16.45
N TRP A 14 -11.68 0.23 17.45
CA TRP A 14 -13.10 0.55 17.43
C TRP A 14 -13.52 1.23 18.74
N PRO A 15 -13.16 2.52 18.93
CA PRO A 15 -13.75 3.31 19.99
C PRO A 15 -15.26 3.47 19.80
N GLU A 16 -16.01 3.63 20.88
CA GLU A 16 -17.45 3.89 20.81
C GLU A 16 -17.76 5.16 19.98
N GLU A 17 -18.90 5.15 19.28
CA GLU A 17 -19.40 6.29 18.48
C GLU A 17 -18.45 6.82 17.39
N THR A 18 -17.48 6.01 16.93
CA THR A 18 -16.53 6.41 15.88
C THR A 18 -17.00 5.96 14.49
N ALA A 19 -17.14 6.89 13.55
CA ALA A 19 -17.42 6.59 12.15
C ALA A 19 -16.29 5.77 11.50
N ASP A 20 -16.60 4.89 10.54
CA ASP A 20 -15.56 3.99 9.99
C ASP A 20 -14.34 4.75 9.44
N PHE A 21 -14.57 5.89 8.77
CA PHE A 21 -13.51 6.69 8.17
C PHE A 21 -12.51 7.23 9.22
N ASP A 22 -12.99 7.55 10.42
CA ASP A 22 -12.25 8.20 11.50
C ASP A 22 -11.66 7.21 12.51
N ARG A 23 -11.74 5.91 12.22
CA ARG A 23 -11.21 4.89 13.13
C ARG A 23 -9.67 4.98 13.23
N PRO A 24 -9.12 5.09 14.45
CA PRO A 24 -7.68 5.15 14.65
C PRO A 24 -7.03 3.77 14.52
N LEU A 25 -5.69 3.75 14.55
CA LEU A 25 -4.93 2.52 14.74
C LEU A 25 -5.01 2.05 16.19
N ALA A 26 -5.16 0.73 16.39
CA ALA A 26 -4.93 0.11 17.69
C ALA A 26 -3.43 0.12 18.01
N GLU A 27 -3.06 0.04 19.29
CA GLU A 27 -1.65 0.01 19.74
C GLU A 27 -0.81 -1.05 19.00
N LYS A 28 -1.36 -2.28 18.87
CA LYS A 28 -0.73 -3.34 18.08
C LYS A 28 -0.52 -2.95 16.62
N GLY A 29 -1.46 -2.23 16.02
CA GLY A 29 -1.35 -1.77 14.64
C GLY A 29 -0.23 -0.75 14.45
N GLN A 30 -0.05 0.15 15.41
CA GLN A 30 1.06 1.11 15.41
C GLN A 30 2.40 0.37 15.44
N HIS A 31 2.54 -0.59 16.37
CA HIS A 31 3.75 -1.39 16.49
C HIS A 31 4.04 -2.28 15.25
N ASP A 32 3.01 -2.90 14.67
CA ASP A 32 3.15 -3.68 13.44
C ASP A 32 3.61 -2.79 12.26
N ALA A 33 3.13 -1.54 12.18
CA ALA A 33 3.54 -0.57 11.16
C ALA A 33 4.98 -0.07 11.32
N GLU A 34 5.39 0.23 12.56
CA GLU A 34 6.78 0.57 12.87
C GLU A 34 7.74 -0.57 12.52
N LYS A 35 7.39 -1.80 12.89
CA LYS A 35 8.19 -2.98 12.59
C LYS A 35 8.30 -3.22 11.09
N MET A 36 7.17 -3.17 10.37
CA MET A 36 7.15 -3.40 8.92
C MET A 36 7.94 -2.33 8.16
N SER A 37 7.78 -1.05 8.51
CA SER A 37 8.49 0.04 7.84
C SER A 37 10.01 -0.06 7.98
N ARG A 38 10.51 -0.38 9.19
CA ARG A 38 11.94 -0.64 9.43
C ARG A 38 12.42 -1.85 8.64
N PHE A 39 11.65 -2.95 8.70
CA PHE A 39 11.98 -4.17 7.97
C PHE A 39 12.14 -3.92 6.45
N LEU A 40 11.20 -3.19 5.82
CA LEU A 40 11.30 -2.86 4.39
C LEU A 40 12.55 -2.01 4.09
N LYS A 41 12.86 -1.02 4.94
CA LYS A 41 14.04 -0.16 4.78
C LYS A 41 15.34 -0.95 4.91
N GLU A 42 15.44 -1.84 5.90
CA GLU A 42 16.59 -2.71 6.13
C GLU A 42 16.80 -3.72 4.99
N ASN A 43 15.72 -4.16 4.35
CA ASN A 43 15.75 -5.01 3.17
C ASN A 43 15.93 -4.21 1.85
N ASN A 44 16.33 -2.93 1.93
CA ASN A 44 16.61 -2.06 0.79
C ASN A 44 15.44 -1.87 -0.19
N ILE A 45 14.19 -1.99 0.29
CA ILE A 45 13.01 -1.67 -0.52
C ILE A 45 12.95 -0.15 -0.68
N LYS A 46 13.28 0.34 -1.88
CA LYS A 46 13.24 1.76 -2.24
C LYS A 46 11.82 2.16 -2.63
N ILE A 47 11.40 3.34 -2.21
CA ILE A 47 10.08 3.90 -2.50
C ILE A 47 10.27 5.39 -2.74
N ASP A 48 9.78 5.89 -3.87
CA ASP A 48 9.93 7.28 -4.28
C ASP A 48 8.77 8.14 -3.76
N GLN A 49 7.57 7.55 -3.68
CA GLN A 49 6.38 8.24 -3.20
C GLN A 49 5.41 7.31 -2.46
N PHE A 50 4.76 7.85 -1.43
CA PHE A 50 3.61 7.23 -0.77
C PHE A 50 2.30 7.88 -1.20
N ILE A 51 1.29 7.06 -1.44
CA ILE A 51 -0.08 7.50 -1.72
C ILE A 51 -1.02 6.74 -0.79
N SER A 52 -1.76 7.45 0.04
CA SER A 52 -2.65 6.83 1.02
C SER A 52 -4.12 7.11 0.74
N SER A 53 -4.97 6.15 1.06
CA SER A 53 -6.36 6.45 1.41
C SER A 53 -6.39 7.50 2.54
N PRO A 54 -7.28 8.49 2.48
CA PRO A 54 -7.38 9.52 3.51
C PRO A 54 -8.09 9.05 4.79
N ALA A 55 -8.62 7.83 4.83
CA ALA A 55 -9.19 7.27 6.06
C ALA A 55 -8.11 7.17 7.14
N LEU A 56 -8.45 7.54 8.38
CA LEU A 56 -7.47 7.80 9.44
C LEU A 56 -6.47 6.64 9.62
N ARG A 57 -6.95 5.41 9.81
CA ARG A 57 -6.09 4.21 9.92
C ARG A 57 -5.10 3.99 8.76
N ALA A 58 -5.48 4.31 7.52
CA ALA A 58 -4.60 4.13 6.38
C ALA A 58 -3.53 5.22 6.34
N LEU A 59 -3.96 6.48 6.51
CA LEU A 59 -3.06 7.62 6.57
C LEU A 59 -2.08 7.51 7.75
N SER A 60 -2.54 7.15 8.94
CA SER A 60 -1.67 6.92 10.10
C SER A 60 -0.68 5.78 9.88
N THR A 61 -1.07 4.71 9.16
CA THR A 61 -0.11 3.64 8.78
C THR A 61 0.96 4.21 7.83
N CYS A 62 0.55 5.02 6.85
CA CYS A 62 1.44 5.68 5.90
C CYS A 62 2.41 6.65 6.59
N GLU A 63 1.92 7.45 7.53
CA GLU A 63 2.72 8.39 8.32
C GLU A 63 3.78 7.67 9.16
N ILE A 64 3.42 6.56 9.83
CA ILE A 64 4.38 5.73 10.57
C ILE A 64 5.45 5.16 9.63
N PHE A 65 5.07 4.69 8.43
CA PHE A 65 6.07 4.27 7.44
C PHE A 65 6.98 5.42 7.04
N ASN A 66 6.44 6.64 6.95
CA ASN A 66 7.20 7.80 6.51
C ASN A 66 8.18 8.34 7.55
N GLU A 67 8.04 7.99 8.83
CA GLU A 67 9.08 8.27 9.84
C GLU A 67 10.43 7.63 9.46
N VAL A 68 10.41 6.49 8.75
CA VAL A 68 11.59 5.76 8.28
C VAL A 68 12.02 6.20 6.87
N TYR A 69 11.06 6.48 5.99
CA TYR A 69 11.33 6.76 4.59
C TYR A 69 11.63 8.24 4.31
N GLN A 70 10.96 9.16 5.00
CA GLN A 70 11.12 10.62 4.85
C GLN A 70 10.91 11.12 3.41
N ILE A 71 9.86 10.63 2.76
CA ILE A 71 9.49 10.96 1.38
C ILE A 71 8.13 11.66 1.31
N LYS A 72 7.72 12.04 0.10
CA LYS A 72 6.45 12.70 -0.16
C LYS A 72 5.29 11.74 0.12
N ILE A 73 4.31 12.23 0.89
CA ILE A 73 3.01 11.59 1.06
C ILE A 73 1.98 12.39 0.26
N GLU A 74 1.15 11.68 -0.49
CA GLU A 74 -0.10 12.20 -1.04
C GLU A 74 -1.28 11.36 -0.57
N THR A 75 -2.48 11.93 -0.67
CA THR A 75 -3.71 11.20 -0.39
C THR A 75 -4.62 11.16 -1.60
N ASP A 76 -5.21 10.01 -1.88
CA ASP A 76 -6.24 9.86 -2.92
C ASP A 76 -7.48 9.15 -2.35
N ARG A 77 -8.64 9.79 -2.47
CA ARG A 77 -9.93 9.24 -2.04
C ARG A 77 -10.29 7.95 -2.77
N LYS A 78 -9.80 7.73 -4.00
CA LYS A 78 -9.98 6.49 -4.77
C LYS A 78 -9.45 5.26 -4.02
N LEU A 79 -8.49 5.44 -3.09
CA LEU A 79 -7.92 4.36 -2.30
C LEU A 79 -8.78 3.95 -1.09
N TYR A 80 -9.84 4.69 -0.73
CA TYR A 80 -10.80 4.29 0.31
C TYR A 80 -11.87 3.37 -0.28
N ASN A 81 -11.99 2.13 0.23
CA ASN A 81 -12.87 1.09 -0.32
C ASN A 81 -12.70 0.88 -1.84
N ALA A 82 -11.44 0.91 -2.29
CA ALA A 82 -11.07 0.87 -3.69
C ALA A 82 -11.50 -0.42 -4.41
N SER A 83 -12.00 -0.28 -5.63
CA SER A 83 -12.04 -1.37 -6.62
C SER A 83 -10.73 -1.45 -7.41
N GLU A 84 -10.53 -2.50 -8.20
CA GLU A 84 -9.36 -2.65 -9.10
C GLU A 84 -9.19 -1.44 -10.02
N LYS A 85 -10.29 -0.99 -10.65
CA LYS A 85 -10.30 0.22 -11.51
C LYS A 85 -9.92 1.49 -10.76
N ASN A 86 -10.16 1.56 -9.45
CA ASN A 86 -9.72 2.72 -8.66
C ASN A 86 -8.21 2.72 -8.51
N PHE A 87 -7.58 1.57 -8.22
CA PHE A 87 -6.12 1.47 -8.19
C PHE A 87 -5.51 1.82 -9.55
N GLU A 88 -6.02 1.24 -10.64
CA GLU A 88 -5.57 1.55 -12.00
C GLU A 88 -5.65 3.04 -12.30
N SER A 89 -6.76 3.69 -11.92
CA SER A 89 -6.90 5.14 -12.11
C SER A 89 -5.88 5.95 -11.31
N VAL A 90 -5.52 5.54 -10.08
CA VAL A 90 -4.42 6.20 -9.34
C VAL A 90 -3.10 5.98 -10.05
N ILE A 91 -2.84 4.77 -10.56
CA ILE A 91 -1.60 4.42 -11.25
C ILE A 91 -1.43 5.23 -12.53
N PHE A 92 -2.48 5.38 -13.34
CA PHE A 92 -2.41 6.15 -14.58
C PHE A 92 -2.19 7.65 -14.37
N ASP A 93 -2.50 8.17 -13.19
CA ASP A 93 -2.28 9.57 -12.81
C ASP A 93 -0.83 9.80 -12.27
N LEU A 94 -0.02 8.75 -12.11
CA LEU A 94 1.35 8.86 -11.61
C LEU A 94 2.29 9.51 -12.62
N SER A 95 3.27 10.25 -12.11
CA SER A 95 4.35 10.81 -12.91
C SER A 95 5.38 9.74 -13.29
N ASP A 96 5.86 9.77 -14.53
CA ASP A 96 6.79 8.79 -15.08
C ASP A 96 8.23 8.91 -14.52
N ASP A 97 8.53 9.96 -13.74
CA ASP A 97 9.78 10.08 -13.00
C ASP A 97 9.82 9.17 -11.75
N LEU A 98 8.66 8.74 -11.24
CA LEU A 98 8.55 7.81 -10.12
C LEU A 98 8.84 6.39 -10.61
N ASN A 99 9.83 5.72 -10.00
CA ASN A 99 10.14 4.32 -10.30
C ASN A 99 9.51 3.36 -9.30
N SER A 100 9.27 3.80 -8.07
CA SER A 100 8.58 3.01 -7.06
C SER A 100 7.55 3.81 -6.27
N VAL A 101 6.31 3.29 -6.20
CA VAL A 101 5.21 3.92 -5.46
C VAL A 101 4.58 2.90 -4.52
N ALA A 102 4.35 3.31 -3.26
CA ALA A 102 3.56 2.52 -2.31
C ALA A 102 2.16 3.11 -2.09
N MET A 103 1.14 2.27 -2.24
CA MET A 103 -0.26 2.62 -2.06
C MET A 103 -0.83 2.00 -0.78
N PHE A 104 -1.37 2.84 0.11
CA PHE A 104 -1.95 2.42 1.39
C PHE A 104 -3.49 2.36 1.28
N SER A 105 -4.06 1.16 1.43
CA SER A 105 -5.49 0.93 1.20
C SER A 105 -6.10 -0.14 2.12
N HIS A 106 -7.26 -0.67 1.76
CA HIS A 106 -8.14 -1.47 2.60
C HIS A 106 -8.50 -2.80 1.92
N ASN A 107 -8.82 -3.81 2.72
CA ASN A 107 -9.50 -5.00 2.22
C ASN A 107 -11.01 -4.72 2.01
N ASN A 108 -11.67 -5.42 1.08
CA ASN A 108 -11.13 -6.49 0.24
C ASN A 108 -10.40 -6.00 -1.03
N GLY A 109 -10.58 -4.74 -1.40
CA GLY A 109 -10.08 -4.15 -2.64
C GLY A 109 -8.59 -4.41 -2.94
N ILE A 110 -7.73 -4.17 -1.95
CA ILE A 110 -6.27 -4.35 -2.15
C ILE A 110 -5.88 -5.81 -2.41
N SER A 111 -6.56 -6.78 -1.78
CA SER A 111 -6.31 -8.20 -2.05
C SER A 111 -6.80 -8.58 -3.44
N ASN A 112 -7.99 -8.12 -3.85
CA ASN A 112 -8.51 -8.37 -5.19
C ASN A 112 -7.58 -7.82 -6.26
N PHE A 113 -7.11 -6.58 -6.09
CA PHE A 113 -6.19 -5.94 -7.02
C PHE A 113 -4.82 -6.61 -7.08
N ALA A 114 -4.29 -7.08 -5.95
CA ALA A 114 -3.07 -7.90 -5.97
C ALA A 114 -3.27 -9.20 -6.77
N ASN A 115 -4.41 -9.86 -6.58
CA ASN A 115 -4.75 -11.11 -7.28
C ASN A 115 -5.10 -10.91 -8.76
N SER A 116 -5.49 -9.71 -9.20
CA SER A 116 -5.70 -9.43 -10.63
C SER A 116 -4.37 -9.29 -11.40
N MET A 117 -3.25 -9.06 -10.70
CA MET A 117 -1.93 -8.87 -11.31
C MET A 117 -1.09 -10.16 -11.36
N SER A 118 -1.50 -11.25 -10.72
CA SER A 118 -0.69 -12.45 -10.57
C SER A 118 -1.56 -13.70 -10.36
N GLU A 119 -1.04 -14.87 -10.72
CA GLU A 119 -1.68 -16.16 -10.41
C GLU A 119 -1.49 -16.58 -8.94
N GLU A 120 -0.61 -15.90 -8.19
CA GLU A 120 -0.43 -16.12 -6.76
C GLU A 120 -1.61 -15.57 -5.95
N LEU A 121 -1.97 -16.27 -4.86
CA LEU A 121 -3.05 -15.85 -3.98
C LEU A 121 -2.54 -14.95 -2.85
N PHE A 122 -2.89 -13.67 -2.92
CA PHE A 122 -2.65 -12.66 -1.91
C PHE A 122 -3.88 -12.47 -1.02
N MET A 123 -3.72 -12.79 0.26
CA MET A 123 -4.69 -12.47 1.31
C MET A 123 -4.03 -11.52 2.30
N PHE A 124 -4.23 -10.21 2.14
CA PHE A 124 -3.55 -9.22 2.97
C PHE A 124 -4.02 -9.28 4.42
N PRO A 125 -3.17 -9.60 5.41
CA PRO A 125 -3.44 -9.26 6.80
C PRO A 125 -3.32 -7.74 6.99
N THR A 126 -3.77 -7.22 8.13
CA THR A 126 -3.49 -5.83 8.50
C THR A 126 -1.97 -5.60 8.52
N CYS A 127 -1.51 -4.48 7.94
CA CYS A 127 -0.10 -4.17 7.74
C CYS A 127 0.66 -5.19 6.84
N GLY A 128 -0.04 -6.01 6.06
CA GLY A 128 0.57 -6.82 5.00
C GLY A 128 1.05 -5.94 3.84
N VAL A 129 2.18 -6.32 3.23
CA VAL A 129 2.82 -5.57 2.15
C VAL A 129 3.18 -6.51 1.00
N ALA A 130 2.77 -6.20 -0.22
CA ALA A 130 3.23 -6.91 -1.42
C ALA A 130 3.92 -5.94 -2.39
N GLY A 131 4.97 -6.40 -3.05
CA GLY A 131 5.65 -5.67 -4.11
C GLY A 131 5.47 -6.36 -5.46
N PHE A 132 5.25 -5.58 -6.51
CA PHE A 132 5.11 -6.04 -7.88
C PHE A 132 6.06 -5.25 -8.79
N GLU A 133 6.75 -5.97 -9.67
CA GLU A 133 7.48 -5.40 -10.78
C GLU A 133 6.55 -5.27 -11.99
N ILE A 134 6.55 -4.09 -12.60
CA ILE A 134 5.76 -3.77 -13.79
C ILE A 134 6.73 -3.50 -14.94
N ASP A 135 6.60 -4.30 -16.01
CA ASP A 135 7.41 -4.21 -17.23
C ASP A 135 6.89 -3.08 -18.14
N CYS A 136 7.10 -1.85 -17.69
CA CYS A 136 6.81 -0.61 -18.43
C CYS A 136 7.81 0.50 -18.11
N ASP A 137 7.85 1.51 -18.99
CA ASP A 137 8.62 2.74 -18.77
C ASP A 137 7.72 3.91 -18.35
N SER A 138 6.44 3.88 -18.75
CA SER A 138 5.40 4.82 -18.30
C SER A 138 4.33 4.12 -17.48
N TRP A 139 3.82 4.79 -16.45
CA TRP A 139 2.69 4.26 -15.66
C TRP A 139 1.41 4.15 -16.48
N SER A 140 1.27 4.94 -17.55
CA SER A 140 0.15 4.85 -18.51
C SER A 140 0.07 3.51 -19.25
N GLU A 141 1.18 2.77 -19.31
CA GLU A 141 1.27 1.45 -19.96
C GLU A 141 0.85 0.30 -19.03
N PHE A 142 0.54 0.60 -17.76
CA PHE A 142 0.32 -0.38 -16.70
C PHE A 142 -0.68 -1.48 -17.07
N GLU A 143 -1.77 -1.17 -17.77
CA GLU A 143 -2.82 -2.15 -18.14
C GLU A 143 -2.25 -3.33 -18.92
N ASN A 144 -1.43 -3.06 -19.94
CA ASN A 144 -0.89 -4.06 -20.86
C ASN A 144 0.49 -4.58 -20.44
N ALA A 145 1.14 -3.92 -19.49
CA ALA A 145 2.45 -4.32 -18.98
C ALA A 145 2.40 -5.69 -18.30
N LYS A 146 3.49 -6.47 -18.43
CA LYS A 146 3.64 -7.69 -17.64
C LYS A 146 3.85 -7.32 -16.18
N LYS A 147 3.15 -8.00 -15.28
CA LYS A 147 3.30 -7.86 -13.83
C LYS A 147 3.95 -9.12 -13.26
N LYS A 148 4.88 -8.93 -12.34
CA LYS A 148 5.55 -10.04 -11.64
C LYS A 148 5.58 -9.75 -10.14
N PRO A 149 5.11 -10.67 -9.28
CA PRO A 149 5.28 -10.52 -7.84
C PRO A 149 6.76 -10.57 -7.45
N LEU A 150 7.17 -9.68 -6.56
CA LEU A 150 8.53 -9.59 -6.02
C LEU A 150 8.63 -10.16 -4.62
N PHE A 151 7.69 -9.76 -3.75
CA PHE A 151 7.65 -10.20 -2.36
C PHE A 151 6.25 -10.04 -1.78
N PHE A 152 5.99 -10.79 -0.70
CA PHE A 152 4.84 -10.60 0.16
C PHE A 152 5.24 -10.78 1.63
N TYR A 153 5.08 -9.74 2.41
CA TYR A 153 5.47 -9.70 3.83
C TYR A 153 4.26 -9.52 4.72
N GLU A 154 4.29 -10.22 5.85
CA GLU A 154 3.26 -10.19 6.86
C GLU A 154 3.90 -9.88 8.21
N PRO A 155 3.32 -9.00 9.05
CA PRO A 155 3.92 -8.60 10.33
C PRO A 155 4.24 -9.78 11.27
N LYS A 156 3.47 -10.86 11.17
CA LYS A 156 3.65 -12.10 11.97
C LYS A 156 4.80 -12.99 11.50
N LYS A 157 5.33 -12.78 10.30
CA LYS A 157 6.36 -13.63 9.66
C LYS A 157 7.73 -12.96 9.57
N ILE A 158 7.80 -11.69 9.95
CA ILE A 158 9.04 -10.91 10.06
C ILE A 158 9.43 -10.74 11.53
#